data_AF-A0A9D7ZWX9-F1
#
_entry.id   AF-A0A9D7ZWX9-F1
#
_cell.length_a   1.000
_cell.length_b   1.000
_cell.length_c   1.000
_cell.angle_alpha   90.00
_cell.angle_beta   90.00
_cell.angle_gamma   90.00
#
_symmetry.space_group_name_H-M   'P 1'
#
loop_
_entity.id
_entity.type
_entity.pdbx_description
1 polymer ?
#
loop_
_entity_poly.entity_id
_entity_poly.type
_entity_poly.pdbx_seq_one_letter_code
_entity_poly.pdbx_strand_id
1 'polypeptide(L)'
;MTDKDMIDKIIKIKLELGNQLVILTHHYQRKEIIDLGDHRGDSFGLSQKAAQDENAKYIVFCGVHFMAESAAILAKNHQTVQIPDMNAGCWMADMADS
;
A
#
# COMPACT_ATOMS: atom_id res chain seq x y z
N MET A 1 -10.64 19.86 7.51
CA MET A 1 -10.73 19.00 6.31
C MET A 1 -11.47 17.76 6.75
N THR A 2 -12.56 17.41 6.09
CA THR A 2 -13.36 16.23 6.47
C THR A 2 -12.81 14.97 5.82
N ASP A 3 -13.16 13.79 6.34
CA ASP A 3 -12.73 12.50 5.78
C ASP A 3 -13.17 12.36 4.30
N LYS A 4 -14.35 12.91 3.97
CA LYS A 4 -14.85 12.98 2.59
C LYS A 4 -13.95 13.79 1.67
N ASP A 5 -13.47 14.95 2.13
CA ASP A 5 -12.54 15.79 1.34
C ASP A 5 -11.21 15.08 1.07
N MET A 6 -10.77 14.20 1.99
CA MET A 6 -9.57 13.38 1.81
C MET A 6 -9.79 12.27 0.79
N ILE A 7 -10.91 11.54 0.89
CA ILE A 7 -11.28 10.46 -0.04
C ILE A 7 -11.36 11.01 -1.47
N ASP A 8 -12.02 12.14 -1.67
CA ASP A 8 -12.16 12.76 -3.00
C ASP A 8 -10.80 13.14 -3.61
N LYS A 9 -9.85 13.62 -2.78
CA LYS A 9 -8.47 13.90 -3.21
C LYS A 9 -7.72 12.63 -3.61
N ILE A 10 -7.85 11.56 -2.84
CA ILE A 10 -7.20 10.27 -3.14
C ILE A 10 -7.72 9.72 -4.46
N ILE A 11 -9.04 9.75 -4.68
CA ILE A 11 -9.66 9.31 -5.93
C ILE A 11 -9.14 10.15 -7.11
N LYS A 12 -9.04 11.47 -6.95
CA LYS A 12 -8.51 12.34 -8.01
C LYS A 12 -7.07 11.98 -8.37
N ILE A 13 -6.19 11.79 -7.38
CA ILE A 13 -4.79 11.38 -7.61
C ILE A 13 -4.71 10.01 -8.28
N LYS A 14 -5.56 9.06 -7.85
CA LYS A 14 -5.64 7.73 -8.44
C LYS A 14 -6.04 7.79 -9.92
N LEU A 15 -6.97 8.67 -10.29
CA LEU A 15 -7.35 8.90 -11.68
C LEU A 15 -6.26 9.58 -12.49
N GLU A 16 -5.52 10.53 -11.90
CA GLU A 16 -4.41 11.24 -12.56
C GLU A 16 -3.21 10.31 -12.82
N LEU A 17 -2.89 9.42 -11.88
CA LEU A 17 -1.79 8.46 -12.02
C LEU A 17 -2.19 7.20 -12.80
N GLY A 18 -3.48 6.86 -12.82
CA GLY A 18 -4.02 5.71 -13.55
C GLY A 18 -3.34 4.41 -13.14
N ASN A 19 -2.87 3.65 -14.14
CA ASN A 19 -2.16 2.39 -13.97
C ASN A 19 -0.73 2.54 -13.41
N GLN A 20 -0.23 3.76 -13.23
CA GLN A 20 1.06 4.00 -12.57
C GLN A 20 0.98 3.90 -11.05
N LEU A 21 -0.23 3.93 -10.47
CA LEU A 21 -0.46 3.80 -9.04
C LEU A 21 -1.20 2.49 -8.74
N VAL A 22 -0.67 1.72 -7.78
CA VAL A 22 -1.33 0.55 -7.23
C VAL A 22 -1.46 0.71 -5.71
N ILE A 23 -2.68 0.59 -5.20
CA ILE A 23 -2.96 0.64 -3.76
C ILE A 23 -3.26 -0.78 -3.27
N LEU A 24 -2.40 -1.29 -2.38
CA LEU A 24 -2.53 -2.60 -1.75
C LEU A 24 -3.16 -2.43 -0.37
N THR A 25 -4.24 -3.17 -0.10
CA THR A 25 -4.96 -3.07 1.17
C THR A 25 -4.97 -4.39 1.91
N HIS A 26 -4.53 -4.38 3.16
CA HIS A 26 -4.61 -5.54 4.03
C HIS A 26 -6.03 -5.75 4.57
N HIS A 27 -6.40 -6.99 4.88
CA HIS A 27 -7.76 -7.37 5.31
C HIS A 27 -8.28 -6.63 6.55
N TYR A 28 -7.40 -6.13 7.41
CA TYR A 28 -7.74 -5.44 8.66
C TYR A 28 -7.89 -3.92 8.55
N GLN A 29 -7.84 -3.36 7.34
CA GLN A 29 -8.04 -1.92 7.14
C GLN A 29 -9.51 -1.50 7.27
N ARG A 30 -9.73 -0.21 7.53
CA ARG A 30 -11.08 0.38 7.54
C ARG A 30 -11.73 0.22 6.15
N LYS A 31 -13.05 0.06 6.12
CA LYS A 31 -13.80 -0.13 4.88
C LYS A 31 -13.50 0.94 3.84
N GLU A 32 -13.44 2.20 4.24
CA GLU A 32 -13.13 3.33 3.37
C GLU A 32 -11.77 3.20 2.67
N ILE A 33 -10.77 2.62 3.34
CA ILE A 33 -9.44 2.37 2.76
C ILE A 33 -9.47 1.16 1.84
N ILE A 34 -10.21 0.10 2.22
CA ILE A 34 -10.40 -1.08 1.37
C ILE A 34 -11.09 -0.69 0.05
N ASP A 35 -12.08 0.19 0.10
CA ASP A 35 -12.80 0.66 -1.09
C ASP A 35 -11.91 1.50 -2.03
N LEU A 36 -10.83 2.08 -1.51
CA LEU A 36 -9.81 2.80 -2.30
C LEU A 36 -8.73 1.87 -2.89
N GLY A 37 -8.59 0.66 -2.35
CA GLY A 37 -7.59 -0.32 -2.77
C GLY A 37 -7.85 -0.90 -4.16
N ASP A 38 -6.77 -1.13 -4.92
CA ASP A 38 -6.82 -1.86 -6.19
C ASP A 38 -6.80 -3.37 -5.96
N HIS A 39 -6.06 -3.79 -4.94
CA HIS A 39 -5.97 -5.19 -4.54
C HIS A 39 -6.15 -5.33 -3.03
N ARG A 40 -6.82 -6.42 -2.65
CA ARG A 40 -7.05 -6.83 -1.27
C ARG A 40 -6.60 -8.27 -1.10
N GLY A 41 -5.83 -8.55 -0.07
CA GLY A 41 -5.25 -9.87 0.15
C GLY A 41 -4.32 -9.95 1.35
N ASP A 42 -3.65 -11.10 1.46
CA ASP A 42 -2.53 -11.29 2.36
C ASP A 42 -1.27 -10.58 1.87
N SER A 43 -0.29 -10.42 2.76
CA SER A 43 0.89 -9.59 2.52
C SER A 43 1.75 -10.07 1.36
N PHE A 44 1.98 -11.39 1.25
CA PHE A 44 2.91 -11.95 0.28
C PHE A 44 2.32 -11.98 -1.13
N GLY A 45 1.06 -12.41 -1.27
CA GLY A 45 0.38 -12.43 -2.56
C GLY A 45 0.21 -11.03 -3.15
N LEU A 46 -0.11 -10.04 -2.30
CA LEU A 46 -0.20 -8.63 -2.73
C LEU A 46 1.15 -8.10 -3.22
N SER A 47 2.22 -8.40 -2.49
CA SER A 47 3.58 -7.95 -2.82
C SER A 47 4.06 -8.52 -4.16
N GLN A 48 3.85 -9.82 -4.42
CA GLN A 48 4.16 -10.42 -5.72
C GLN A 48 3.36 -9.77 -6.86
N LYS A 49 2.05 -9.56 -6.65
CA LYS A 49 1.19 -9.01 -7.68
C LYS A 49 1.60 -7.59 -8.08
N ALA A 50 1.93 -6.76 -7.09
CA ALA A 50 2.42 -5.41 -7.36
C ALA A 50 3.78 -5.39 -8.04
N ALA A 51 4.68 -6.29 -7.66
CA ALA A 51 5.99 -6.44 -8.32
C ALA A 51 5.88 -6.92 -9.79
N GLN A 52 4.86 -7.73 -10.11
CA GLN A 52 4.62 -8.22 -11.46
C GLN A 52 4.00 -7.16 -12.39
N ASP A 53 3.37 -6.12 -11.86
CA ASP A 53 2.78 -5.05 -12.67
C ASP A 53 3.85 -4.10 -13.21
N GLU A 54 4.20 -4.26 -14.49
CA GLU A 54 5.21 -3.43 -15.19
C GLU A 54 4.81 -1.95 -15.33
N ASN A 55 3.52 -1.62 -15.19
CA ASN A 55 3.05 -0.25 -15.31
C ASN A 55 3.07 0.48 -13.96
N ALA A 56 3.02 -0.27 -12.85
CA ALA A 56 2.94 0.27 -11.52
C ALA A 56 4.26 0.91 -11.11
N LYS A 57 4.33 2.24 -11.16
CA LYS A 57 5.47 3.03 -10.70
C LYS A 57 5.41 3.32 -9.21
N TYR A 58 4.21 3.46 -8.66
CA TYR A 58 3.96 3.77 -7.26
C TYR A 58 3.10 2.69 -6.64
N ILE A 59 3.59 2.09 -5.56
CA ILE A 59 2.90 1.05 -4.81
C ILE A 59 2.64 1.60 -3.41
N VAL A 60 1.38 1.86 -3.08
CA VAL A 60 0.98 2.32 -1.74
C VAL A 60 0.50 1.12 -0.94
N PHE A 61 1.24 0.74 0.09
CA PHE A 61 0.89 -0.38 0.95
C PHE A 61 0.13 0.12 2.18
N CYS A 62 -1.20 -0.02 2.16
CA CYS A 62 -2.07 0.26 3.30
C CYS A 62 -2.06 -0.93 4.29
N GLY A 63 -0.95 -1.05 5.02
CA GLY A 63 -0.67 -2.13 5.97
C GLY A 63 0.30 -1.68 7.06
N VAL A 64 1.07 -2.61 7.59
CA VAL A 64 2.10 -2.35 8.60
C VAL A 64 3.50 -2.40 7.98
N HIS A 65 4.48 -1.79 8.65
CA HIS A 65 5.84 -1.56 8.13
C HIS A 65 6.50 -2.78 7.46
N PHE A 66 6.54 -3.94 8.14
CA PHE A 66 7.19 -5.14 7.60
C PHE A 66 6.57 -5.64 6.28
N MET A 67 5.27 -5.39 6.06
CA MET A 67 4.59 -5.76 4.82
C MET A 67 5.03 -4.85 3.68
N ALA A 68 5.21 -3.55 3.97
CA ALA A 68 5.73 -2.60 3.00
C ALA A 68 7.21 -2.90 2.66
N GLU A 69 8.02 -3.31 3.63
CA GLU A 69 9.40 -3.76 3.38
C GLU A 69 9.45 -5.01 2.50
N SER A 70 8.58 -5.99 2.78
CA SER A 70 8.45 -7.20 1.95
C SER A 70 8.08 -6.85 0.51
N ALA A 71 7.17 -5.89 0.32
CA ALA A 71 6.83 -5.39 -1.01
C ALA A 71 7.99 -4.65 -1.67
N ALA A 72 8.76 -3.86 -0.91
CA ALA A 72 9.92 -3.14 -1.42
C ALA A 72 11.06 -4.08 -1.86
N ILE A 73 11.25 -5.20 -1.17
CA ILE A 73 12.23 -6.24 -1.56
C ILE A 73 11.86 -6.87 -2.91
N LEU A 74 10.57 -7.07 -3.17
CA LEU A 74 10.09 -7.68 -4.42
C LEU A 74 9.91 -6.68 -5.56
N ALA A 75 9.78 -5.39 -5.23
CA ALA A 75 9.57 -4.32 -6.21
C ALA A 75 10.75 -4.20 -7.18
N LYS A 76 10.45 -3.88 -8.44
CA LYS A 76 11.47 -3.64 -9.46
C LYS A 76 12.08 -2.24 -9.28
N ASN A 77 13.25 -2.02 -9.86
CA ASN A 77 14.01 -0.76 -9.75
C ASN A 77 13.23 0.51 -10.15
N HIS A 78 12.21 0.40 -11.02
CA HIS A 78 11.39 1.53 -11.45
C HIS A 78 10.15 1.77 -10.56
N GLN A 79 9.88 0.85 -9.62
CA GLN A 79 8.73 0.88 -8.73
C GLN A 79 9.15 1.44 -7.38
N THR A 80 8.30 2.28 -6.79
CA THR A 80 8.52 2.88 -5.47
C THR A 80 7.42 2.42 -4.53
N VAL A 81 7.79 1.79 -3.42
CA VAL A 81 6.86 1.39 -2.37
C VAL A 81 6.76 2.48 -1.31
N GLN A 82 5.54 2.85 -0.95
CA GLN A 82 5.24 3.85 0.08
C GLN A 82 4.24 3.30 1.10
N ILE A 83 4.41 3.69 2.36
CA ILE A 83 3.45 3.43 3.43
C ILE A 83 2.83 4.77 3.87
N PRO A 84 1.48 4.87 3.99
CA PRO A 84 0.83 6.14 4.34
C PRO A 84 1.21 6.70 5.71
N ASP A 85 1.58 5.81 6.65
CA ASP A 85 2.02 6.17 7.98
C ASP A 85 3.24 5.34 8.35
N MET A 86 4.40 6.00 8.46
CA MET A 86 5.66 5.36 8.89
C MET A 86 5.57 4.86 10.35
N ASN A 87 4.64 5.40 11.15
CA ASN A 87 4.37 4.95 12.51
C ASN A 87 3.33 3.81 12.56
N ALA A 88 2.85 3.31 11.42
CA ALA A 88 2.08 2.07 11.34
C ALA A 88 3.00 0.86 11.56
N GLY A 89 3.68 0.85 12.71
CA GLY A 89 4.51 -0.22 13.21
C GLY A 89 3.65 -1.35 13.77
N CYS A 90 4.06 -2.58 13.50
CA CYS A 90 3.57 -3.74 14.24
C CYS A 90 4.42 -3.85 15.51
N TRP A 91 3.82 -3.67 16.70
CA TRP A 91 4.52 -3.74 17.99
C TRP A 91 5.21 -5.10 18.21
N MET A 92 4.84 -6.12 17.42
CA MET A 92 5.43 -7.45 17.43
C MET A 92 6.74 -7.55 16.63
N ALA A 93 6.93 -6.71 15.60
CA ALA A 93 8.19 -6.65 14.84
C ALA A 93 9.30 -6.03 15.71
N ASP A 94 8.96 -5.03 16.52
CA ASP A 94 9.89 -4.39 17.45
C ASP A 94 10.29 -5.29 18.63
N MET A 95 9.58 -6.40 18.87
CA MET A 95 9.89 -7.38 19.92
C MET A 95 10.86 -8.48 19.47
N ALA A 96 11.12 -8.62 18.17
CA ALA A 96 12.03 -9.64 17.65
C ALA A 96 13.52 -9.25 17.76
N ASP A 97 13.81 -7.98 18.09
CA ASP A 97 15.16 -7.47 18.39
C ASP A 97 15.49 -7.53 19.91
N SER A 98 14.81 -8.38 20.69
CA SER A 98 15.08 -8.60 22.13
C SER A 98 15.90 -9.86 22.40
#